data_AF-A0A4V3UPW0-F1
#
_entry.id   AF-A0A4V3UPW0-F1
#
_cell.length_a   1.000
_cell.length_b   1.000
_cell.length_c   1.000
_cell.angle_alpha   90.00
_cell.angle_beta   90.00
_cell.angle_gamma   90.00
#
_symmetry.space_group_name_H-M   'P 1'
#
loop_
_entity.id
_entity.type
_entity.pdbx_description
1 polymer ?
#
loop_
_entity_poly.entity_id
_entity_poly.type
_entity_poly.pdbx_seq_one_letter_code
_entity_poly.pdbx_strand_id
1 'polypeptide(L)'
;MADNHPHVTVIEHKDFNEYSPELLEKLKGADGCIWAQGISQTQVPKDEYIKITLDYPLAAAKAFSRLSDSFNFVYVSGEGATQTPTRFTPIFGRIKGECEASLIELSKKYPSLKPYSVRPAFVDAGNDPIVLKAILQRPDQQTIGKRLLRGTLAPAVRCLWANGASPTKDLGRFLTKLASGDGRQLTGEGIAGEGWIVSNVAFRREEGI
;
A
#
# COMPACT_ATOMS: atom_id res chain seq x y z
N MET A 1 10.93 9.73 -11.23
CA MET A 1 10.53 10.73 -10.21
C MET A 1 9.44 11.58 -10.83
N ALA A 2 8.56 12.16 -10.00
CA ALA A 2 7.42 12.95 -10.47
C ALA A 2 7.83 14.25 -11.21
N ASP A 3 9.01 14.77 -10.90
CA ASP A 3 9.52 16.02 -11.45
C ASP A 3 9.57 16.00 -12.98
N ASN A 4 9.04 17.06 -13.60
CA ASN A 4 9.01 17.30 -15.06
C ASN A 4 8.15 16.32 -15.89
N HIS A 5 7.18 15.63 -15.29
CA HIS A 5 6.23 14.82 -16.05
C HIS A 5 4.94 15.61 -16.35
N PRO A 6 4.51 15.77 -17.62
CA PRO A 6 3.40 16.66 -18.00
C PRO A 6 2.04 16.25 -17.43
N HIS A 7 1.91 14.98 -17.04
CA HIS A 7 0.68 14.41 -16.46
C HIS A 7 0.77 14.17 -14.94
N VAL A 8 1.75 14.78 -14.27
CA VAL A 8 1.94 14.61 -12.83
C VAL A 8 1.88 15.97 -12.14
N THR A 9 0.92 16.10 -11.24
CA THR A 9 0.79 17.24 -10.33
C THR A 9 1.31 16.83 -8.96
N VAL A 10 2.27 17.58 -8.42
CA VAL A 10 2.80 17.35 -7.07
C VAL A 10 2.14 18.32 -6.09
N ILE A 11 1.58 17.78 -5.02
CA ILE A 11 0.99 18.56 -3.93
C ILE A 11 1.73 18.22 -2.64
N GLU A 12 2.34 19.23 -2.02
CA GLU A 12 2.93 19.08 -0.69
C GLU A 12 1.82 19.12 0.36
N HIS A 13 1.68 18.03 1.11
CA HIS A 13 0.69 17.90 2.17
C HIS A 13 1.39 17.45 3.45
N LYS A 14 1.19 18.21 4.54
CA LYS A 14 1.99 18.09 5.77
C LYS A 14 1.28 17.35 6.90
N ASP A 15 -0.05 17.41 6.94
CA ASP A 15 -0.84 16.77 7.99
C ASP A 15 -1.91 15.85 7.42
N PHE A 16 -1.56 14.57 7.31
CA PHE A 16 -2.42 13.54 6.73
C PHE A 16 -3.64 13.16 7.60
N ASN A 17 -3.85 13.82 8.75
CA ASN A 17 -5.11 13.71 9.50
C ASN A 17 -6.22 14.57 8.92
N GLU A 18 -5.88 15.63 8.19
CA GLU A 18 -6.85 16.67 7.79
C GLU A 18 -6.73 16.99 6.31
N TYR A 19 -7.86 17.07 5.63
CA TYR A 19 -7.91 17.39 4.20
C TYR A 19 -8.79 18.62 4.01
N SER A 20 -8.14 19.77 3.77
CA SER A 20 -8.84 21.04 3.63
C SER A 20 -9.70 21.07 2.35
N PRO A 21 -10.75 21.91 2.29
CA PRO A 21 -11.55 22.08 1.07
C PRO A 21 -10.70 22.46 -0.16
N GLU A 22 -9.67 23.29 0.03
CA GLU A 22 -8.78 23.73 -1.04
C GLU A 22 -7.93 22.57 -1.58
N LEU A 23 -7.50 21.66 -0.71
CA LEU A 23 -6.81 20.44 -1.13
C LEU A 23 -7.77 19.50 -1.88
N LEU A 24 -8.98 19.32 -1.37
CA LEU A 24 -9.97 18.45 -2.01
C LEU A 24 -10.40 18.98 -3.39
N GLU A 25 -10.51 20.30 -3.59
CA GLU A 25 -10.79 20.86 -4.91
C GLU A 25 -9.66 20.57 -5.92
N LYS A 26 -8.40 20.54 -5.47
CA LYS A 26 -7.26 20.14 -6.33
C LYS A 26 -7.28 18.65 -6.70
N LEU A 27 -7.96 17.82 -5.92
CA LEU A 27 -8.10 16.37 -6.15
C LEU A 27 -9.39 16.01 -6.90
N LYS A 28 -10.21 17.00 -7.24
CA LYS A 28 -11.48 16.79 -7.93
C LYS A 28 -11.28 16.12 -9.29
N GLY A 29 -12.13 15.14 -9.58
CA GLY A 29 -12.00 14.29 -10.78
C GLY A 29 -11.08 13.09 -10.59
N ALA A 30 -10.50 12.89 -9.40
CA ALA A 30 -9.87 11.63 -9.06
C ALA A 30 -10.91 10.57 -8.69
N ASP A 31 -10.82 9.40 -9.33
CA ASP A 31 -11.67 8.24 -9.04
C ASP A 31 -10.97 7.19 -8.15
N GLY A 32 -9.70 7.41 -7.82
CA GLY A 32 -8.97 6.49 -6.96
C GLY A 32 -7.67 7.02 -6.40
N CYS A 33 -7.14 6.32 -5.40
CA CYS A 33 -5.92 6.63 -4.68
C CYS A 33 -5.13 5.35 -4.45
N ILE A 34 -3.81 5.39 -4.70
CA ILE A 34 -2.88 4.37 -4.22
C ILE A 34 -2.20 4.91 -2.96
N TRP A 35 -2.61 4.41 -1.80
CA TRP A 35 -2.04 4.77 -0.52
C TRP A 35 -0.79 3.91 -0.24
N ALA A 36 0.36 4.38 -0.74
CA ALA A 36 1.67 3.74 -0.56
C ALA A 36 2.53 4.40 0.54
N GLN A 37 1.94 5.26 1.37
CA GLN A 37 2.63 5.86 2.51
C GLN A 37 2.83 4.81 3.62
N GLY A 38 4.02 4.78 4.20
CA GLY A 38 4.34 3.90 5.32
C GLY A 38 5.74 4.15 5.86
N ILE A 39 6.01 3.61 7.03
CA ILE A 39 7.29 3.70 7.72
C ILE A 39 7.63 2.35 8.36
N SER A 40 8.90 2.06 8.60
CA SER A 40 9.24 0.86 9.37
C SER A 40 8.80 1.03 10.83
N GLN A 41 8.18 -0.01 11.40
CA GLN A 41 7.87 -0.09 12.84
C GLN A 41 9.11 0.09 13.75
N THR A 42 10.31 -0.09 13.21
CA THR A 42 11.59 0.07 13.94
C THR A 42 12.19 1.47 13.84
N GLN A 43 11.60 2.36 13.03
CA GLN A 43 12.14 3.70 12.77
C GLN A 43 11.46 4.80 13.61
N VAL A 44 10.30 4.50 14.19
CA VAL A 44 9.51 5.45 14.96
C VAL A 44 8.95 4.80 16.23
N PRO A 45 8.58 5.60 17.23
CA PRO A 45 7.78 5.15 18.36
C PRO A 45 6.45 4.51 17.93
N LYS A 46 5.86 3.72 18.84
CA LYS A 46 4.66 2.91 18.57
C LYS A 46 3.43 3.76 18.20
N ASP A 47 3.21 4.85 18.91
CA ASP A 47 2.13 5.81 18.69
C ASP A 47 2.25 6.47 17.31
N GLU A 48 3.45 6.91 16.94
CA GLU A 48 3.70 7.49 15.61
C GLU A 48 3.52 6.44 14.50
N TYR A 49 3.92 5.18 14.75
CA TYR A 49 3.66 4.08 13.81
C TYR A 49 2.16 3.84 13.60
N ILE A 50 1.36 3.86 14.68
CA ILE A 50 -0.10 3.72 14.61
C ILE A 50 -0.68 4.87 13.82
N LYS A 51 -0.32 6.11 14.13
CA LYS A 51 -0.77 7.30 13.42
C LYS A 51 -0.53 7.21 11.91
N ILE A 52 0.69 6.84 11.51
CA ILE A 52 1.07 6.71 10.10
C ILE A 52 0.35 5.55 9.40
N THR A 53 0.20 4.42 10.09
CA THR A 53 -0.24 3.16 9.46
C THR A 53 -1.75 2.96 9.50
N LEU A 54 -2.44 3.61 10.45
CA LEU A 54 -3.88 3.47 10.72
C LEU A 54 -4.63 4.80 10.57
N ASP A 55 -4.22 5.84 11.29
CA ASP A 55 -5.02 7.07 11.35
C ASP A 55 -5.00 7.84 10.01
N TYR A 56 -3.82 8.01 9.43
CA TYR A 56 -3.65 8.70 8.14
C TYR A 56 -4.44 8.07 6.97
N PRO A 57 -4.36 6.74 6.70
CA PRO A 57 -5.16 6.14 5.63
C PRO A 57 -6.67 6.24 5.90
N LEU A 58 -7.13 6.15 7.15
CA LEU A 58 -8.55 6.29 7.47
C LEU A 58 -9.05 7.72 7.26
N ALA A 59 -8.26 8.72 7.66
CA ALA A 59 -8.56 10.12 7.40
C ALA A 59 -8.63 10.41 5.89
N ALA A 60 -7.66 9.91 5.13
CA ALA A 60 -7.61 10.03 3.68
C ALA A 60 -8.82 9.37 3.00
N ALA A 61 -9.08 8.10 3.31
CA ALA A 61 -10.18 7.35 2.73
C ALA A 61 -11.53 8.01 3.00
N LYS A 62 -11.73 8.52 4.23
CA LYS A 62 -12.95 9.26 4.59
C LYS A 62 -13.08 10.54 3.78
N ALA A 63 -12.02 11.34 3.67
CA ALA A 63 -12.05 12.59 2.92
C ALA A 63 -12.29 12.34 1.42
N PHE A 64 -11.60 11.35 0.85
CA PHE A 64 -11.63 11.06 -0.58
C PHE A 64 -12.89 10.33 -1.03
N SER A 65 -13.62 9.67 -0.11
CA SER A 65 -14.94 9.09 -0.41
C SER A 65 -15.95 10.09 -0.97
N ARG A 66 -15.70 11.39 -0.85
CA ARG A 66 -16.56 12.47 -1.34
C ARG A 66 -16.16 13.03 -2.71
N LEU A 67 -15.05 12.55 -3.29
CA LEU A 67 -14.51 13.07 -4.55
C LEU A 67 -15.21 12.48 -5.78
N SER A 68 -15.79 11.28 -5.66
CA SER A 68 -16.49 10.57 -6.73
C SER A 68 -17.57 9.65 -6.14
N ASP A 69 -18.58 9.29 -6.94
CA ASP A 69 -19.63 8.33 -6.53
C ASP A 69 -19.09 6.90 -6.32
N SER A 70 -17.91 6.59 -6.85
CA SER A 70 -17.20 5.33 -6.63
C SER A 70 -15.70 5.58 -6.57
N PHE A 71 -15.16 5.80 -5.37
CA PHE A 71 -13.76 6.11 -5.12
C PHE A 71 -12.96 4.87 -4.71
N ASN A 72 -12.02 4.45 -5.55
CA ASN A 72 -11.16 3.30 -5.28
C ASN A 72 -9.98 3.68 -4.39
N PHE A 73 -10.01 3.26 -3.12
CA PHE A 73 -8.91 3.51 -2.19
C PHE A 73 -8.07 2.24 -2.03
N VAL A 74 -6.89 2.22 -2.65
CA VAL A 74 -5.96 1.08 -2.64
C VAL A 74 -4.92 1.28 -1.54
N TYR A 75 -5.14 0.66 -0.39
CA TYR A 75 -4.22 0.61 0.73
C TYR A 75 -3.12 -0.44 0.51
N VAL A 76 -1.85 -0.02 0.51
CA VAL A 76 -0.71 -0.93 0.46
C VAL A 76 -0.43 -1.46 1.88
N SER A 77 -1.03 -2.61 2.17
CA SER A 77 -0.87 -3.36 3.43
C SER A 77 0.47 -4.11 3.45
N GLY A 78 0.48 -5.39 3.82
CA GLY A 78 1.66 -6.25 3.79
C GLY A 78 1.32 -7.68 4.20
N GLU A 79 2.05 -8.63 3.61
CA GLU A 79 1.95 -10.04 3.99
C GLU A 79 2.24 -10.22 5.49
N GLY A 80 1.41 -11.03 6.16
CA GLY A 80 1.41 -11.14 7.63
C GLY A 80 0.51 -10.13 8.37
N ALA A 81 -0.14 -9.19 7.68
CA ALA A 81 -1.26 -8.44 8.26
C ALA A 81 -2.43 -9.38 8.59
N THR A 82 -3.06 -9.18 9.75
CA THR A 82 -4.16 -10.04 10.20
C THR A 82 -5.19 -9.29 11.04
N GLN A 83 -6.46 -9.61 10.80
CA GLN A 83 -7.61 -9.10 11.55
C GLN A 83 -7.85 -9.91 12.85
N THR A 84 -7.13 -11.03 13.03
CA THR A 84 -7.21 -11.91 14.21
C THR A 84 -5.82 -12.07 14.86
N PRO A 85 -5.24 -10.98 15.40
CA PRO A 85 -3.90 -11.01 15.96
C PRO A 85 -3.81 -11.89 17.20
N THR A 86 -2.68 -12.58 17.37
CA THR A 86 -2.33 -13.33 18.57
C THR A 86 -1.22 -12.61 19.36
N ARG A 87 -0.85 -13.14 20.53
CA ARG A 87 0.29 -12.64 21.34
C ARG A 87 1.58 -12.50 20.53
N PHE A 88 1.80 -13.36 19.53
CA PHE A 88 3.04 -13.40 18.74
C PHE A 88 2.96 -12.62 17.43
N THR A 89 1.79 -12.05 17.11
CA THR A 89 1.64 -11.23 15.91
C THR A 89 2.49 -9.96 16.03
N PRO A 90 3.41 -9.71 15.07
CA PRO A 90 4.21 -8.49 15.03
C PRO A 90 3.34 -7.24 15.04
N ILE A 91 3.87 -6.13 15.56
CA ILE A 91 3.08 -4.89 15.63
C ILE A 91 2.64 -4.41 14.25
N PHE A 92 3.50 -4.51 13.21
CA PHE A 92 3.09 -4.15 11.85
C PHE A 92 1.87 -4.95 11.38
N GLY A 93 1.85 -6.27 11.61
CA GLY A 93 0.79 -7.15 11.14
C GLY A 93 -0.53 -6.88 11.86
N ARG A 94 -0.45 -6.53 13.15
CA ARG A 94 -1.62 -6.13 13.95
C ARG A 94 -2.21 -4.81 13.46
N ILE A 95 -1.40 -3.76 13.36
CA ILE A 95 -1.89 -2.41 13.01
C ILE A 95 -2.34 -2.35 11.55
N LYS A 96 -1.63 -2.98 10.62
CA LYS A 96 -2.09 -3.06 9.22
C LYS A 96 -3.39 -3.85 9.10
N GLY A 97 -3.54 -4.97 9.82
CA GLY A 97 -4.79 -5.73 9.84
C GLY A 97 -5.96 -4.99 10.47
N GLU A 98 -5.70 -4.19 11.50
CA GLU A 98 -6.68 -3.26 12.09
C GLU A 98 -7.10 -2.17 11.09
N CYS A 99 -6.16 -1.63 10.31
CA CYS A 99 -6.45 -0.68 9.24
C CYS A 99 -7.32 -1.30 8.14
N GLU A 100 -7.02 -2.53 7.72
CA GLU A 100 -7.82 -3.25 6.73
C GLU A 100 -9.28 -3.42 7.20
N ALA A 101 -9.47 -3.89 8.45
CA ALA A 101 -10.80 -4.00 9.03
C ALA A 101 -11.51 -2.64 9.12
N SER A 102 -10.81 -1.60 9.57
CA SER A 102 -11.36 -0.27 9.74
C SER A 102 -11.77 0.38 8.41
N LEU A 103 -11.01 0.15 7.33
CA LEU A 103 -11.34 0.63 6.00
C LEU A 103 -12.60 -0.07 5.44
N ILE A 104 -12.76 -1.38 5.69
CA ILE A 104 -13.97 -2.11 5.34
C ILE A 104 -15.18 -1.53 6.10
N GLU A 105 -15.08 -1.33 7.42
CA GLU A 105 -16.14 -0.72 8.21
C GLU A 105 -16.45 0.73 7.78
N LEU A 106 -15.43 1.47 7.32
CA LEU A 106 -15.61 2.81 6.78
C LEU A 106 -16.42 2.77 5.48
N SER A 107 -16.21 1.80 4.59
CA SER A 107 -16.97 1.67 3.35
C SER A 107 -18.46 1.38 3.57
N LYS A 108 -18.81 0.71 4.67
CA LYS A 108 -20.21 0.51 5.09
C LYS A 108 -20.90 1.84 5.44
N LYS A 109 -20.15 2.82 5.94
CA LYS A 109 -20.63 4.18 6.24
C LYS A 109 -20.60 5.12 5.03
N TYR A 110 -19.68 4.89 4.11
CA TYR A 110 -19.47 5.68 2.90
C TYR A 110 -19.52 4.75 1.67
N PRO A 111 -20.72 4.48 1.11
CA PRO A 111 -20.88 3.50 0.03
C PRO A 111 -20.09 3.81 -1.25
N SER A 112 -19.71 5.07 -1.46
CA SER A 112 -18.83 5.50 -2.54
C SER A 112 -17.40 4.97 -2.37
N LEU A 113 -16.93 4.70 -1.14
CA LEU A 113 -15.58 4.19 -0.88
C LEU A 113 -15.45 2.71 -1.24
N LYS A 114 -14.46 2.36 -2.06
CA LYS A 114 -14.09 0.98 -2.43
C LYS A 114 -12.70 0.66 -1.89
N PRO A 115 -12.58 0.05 -0.68
CA PRO A 115 -11.31 0.01 0.06
C PRO A 115 -10.47 -1.24 -0.21
N TYR A 116 -9.78 -1.30 -1.34
CA TYR A 116 -8.87 -2.42 -1.61
C TYR A 116 -7.64 -2.38 -0.69
N SER A 117 -7.36 -3.47 0.02
CA SER A 117 -6.13 -3.65 0.79
C SER A 117 -5.28 -4.75 0.18
N VAL A 118 -4.13 -4.39 -0.38
CA VAL A 118 -3.22 -5.34 -1.04
C VAL A 118 -2.07 -5.68 -0.10
N ARG A 119 -1.80 -6.97 0.10
CA ARG A 119 -0.75 -7.49 0.99
C ARG A 119 0.45 -7.99 0.17
N PRO A 120 1.31 -7.11 -0.37
CA PRO A 120 2.56 -7.56 -0.97
C PRO A 120 3.45 -8.20 0.11
N ALA A 121 4.29 -9.13 -0.29
CA ALA A 121 5.30 -9.75 0.54
C ALA A 121 6.64 -9.04 0.35
N PHE A 122 7.67 -9.72 -0.17
CA PHE A 122 8.97 -9.09 -0.41
C PHE A 122 8.93 -8.20 -1.67
N VAL A 123 8.80 -6.88 -1.49
CA VAL A 123 8.79 -5.92 -2.60
C VAL A 123 10.17 -5.88 -3.29
N ASP A 124 10.23 -6.40 -4.51
CA ASP A 124 11.50 -6.61 -5.23
C ASP A 124 11.65 -5.66 -6.43
N ALA A 125 12.62 -4.75 -6.33
CA ALA A 125 12.99 -3.85 -7.42
C ALA A 125 14.10 -4.42 -8.32
N GLY A 126 14.52 -5.68 -8.14
CA GLY A 126 15.68 -6.27 -8.81
C GLY A 126 15.63 -6.19 -10.34
N ASN A 127 14.44 -6.36 -10.91
CA ASN A 127 14.20 -6.30 -12.36
C ASN A 127 13.65 -4.93 -12.83
N ASP A 128 13.75 -3.91 -11.97
CA ASP A 128 13.30 -2.55 -12.24
C ASP A 128 14.45 -1.56 -12.00
N PRO A 129 15.32 -1.31 -13.00
CA PRO A 129 16.51 -0.49 -12.82
C PRO A 129 16.21 0.95 -12.36
N ILE A 130 15.06 1.49 -12.78
CA ILE A 130 14.64 2.86 -12.45
C ILE A 130 14.26 2.93 -10.97
N VAL A 131 13.38 2.03 -10.51
CA VAL A 131 12.97 1.97 -9.09
C VAL A 131 14.14 1.56 -8.21
N LEU A 132 14.95 0.60 -8.63
CA LEU A 132 16.15 0.18 -7.91
C LEU A 132 17.10 1.37 -7.70
N LYS A 133 17.42 2.13 -8.74
CA LYS A 133 18.25 3.33 -8.62
C LYS A 133 17.69 4.31 -7.60
N ALA A 134 16.39 4.57 -7.61
CA ALA A 134 15.74 5.47 -6.65
C ALA A 134 15.80 4.94 -5.21
N ILE A 135 15.61 3.63 -4.99
CA ILE A 135 15.74 3.00 -3.67
C ILE A 135 17.18 3.11 -3.16
N LEU A 136 18.17 2.85 -4.02
CA LEU A 136 19.60 2.90 -3.67
C LEU A 136 20.08 4.30 -3.26
N GLN A 137 19.41 5.34 -3.73
CA GLN A 137 19.71 6.72 -3.37
C GLN A 137 19.20 7.09 -1.96
N ARG A 138 18.29 6.32 -1.36
CA ARG A 138 17.75 6.64 -0.03
C ARG A 138 18.82 6.50 1.05
N PRO A 139 18.99 7.46 1.98
CA PRO A 139 20.03 7.42 3.00
C PRO A 139 19.98 6.14 3.85
N ASP A 140 18.78 5.67 4.17
CA ASP A 140 18.58 4.47 4.98
C ASP A 140 19.06 3.18 4.27
N GLN A 141 19.15 3.17 2.93
CA GLN A 141 19.57 2.04 2.10
C GLN A 141 21.07 2.02 1.80
N GLN A 142 21.78 3.11 2.11
CA GLN A 142 23.22 3.25 1.84
C GLN A 142 24.10 2.65 2.94
N THR A 143 23.51 2.21 4.06
CA THR A 143 24.26 1.62 5.18
C THR A 143 24.97 0.31 4.79
N ILE A 144 26.17 0.08 5.34
CA ILE A 144 27.00 -1.08 5.03
C ILE A 144 26.23 -2.40 5.26
N GLY A 145 25.51 -2.49 6.39
CA GLY A 145 24.70 -3.65 6.73
C GLY A 145 23.62 -3.97 5.68
N LYS A 146 22.87 -2.97 5.21
CA LYS A 146 21.86 -3.19 4.16
C LYS A 146 22.48 -3.48 2.79
N ARG A 147 23.64 -2.91 2.48
CA ARG A 147 24.38 -3.25 1.24
C ARG A 147 24.81 -4.70 1.23
N LEU A 148 25.35 -5.21 2.34
CA LEU A 148 25.71 -6.62 2.51
C LEU A 148 24.48 -7.52 2.47
N LEU A 149 23.44 -7.20 3.23
CA LEU A 149 22.19 -7.95 3.25
C LEU A 149 21.57 -8.05 1.85
N ARG A 150 21.54 -6.97 1.07
CA ARG A 150 21.05 -7.01 -0.33
C ARG A 150 21.90 -7.91 -1.22
N GLY A 151 23.23 -7.88 -1.06
CA GLY A 151 24.15 -8.69 -1.86
C GLY A 151 23.98 -10.19 -1.64
N THR A 152 23.53 -10.61 -0.46
CA THR A 152 23.44 -12.03 -0.08
C THR A 152 22.01 -12.54 0.09
N LEU A 153 21.14 -11.78 0.78
CA LEU A 153 19.76 -12.18 1.08
C LEU A 153 18.84 -12.05 -0.13
N ALA A 154 18.98 -11.01 -0.96
CA ALA A 154 18.06 -10.83 -2.09
C ALA A 154 18.19 -11.93 -3.16
N PRO A 155 19.39 -12.37 -3.59
CA PRO A 155 19.54 -13.53 -4.46
C PRO A 155 19.02 -14.83 -3.82
N ALA A 156 19.27 -15.03 -2.52
CA ALA A 156 18.79 -16.20 -1.81
C ALA A 156 17.26 -16.25 -1.70
N VAL A 157 16.59 -15.13 -1.39
CA VAL A 157 15.13 -15.02 -1.36
C VAL A 157 14.53 -15.27 -2.75
N ARG A 158 15.14 -14.71 -3.81
CA ARG A 158 14.69 -14.99 -5.19
C ARG A 158 14.81 -16.46 -5.57
N CYS A 159 15.86 -17.14 -5.11
CA CYS A 159 16.12 -18.54 -5.41
C CYS A 159 15.27 -19.49 -4.56
N LEU A 160 15.08 -19.20 -3.28
CA LEU A 160 14.48 -20.11 -2.29
C LEU A 160 13.02 -19.78 -1.98
N TRP A 161 12.55 -18.58 -2.33
CA TRP A 161 11.18 -18.12 -2.06
C TRP A 161 10.63 -17.25 -3.20
N ALA A 162 10.77 -17.72 -4.44
CA ALA A 162 10.29 -17.02 -5.64
C ALA A 162 8.81 -16.60 -5.57
N ASN A 163 7.97 -17.42 -4.92
CA ASN A 163 6.53 -17.18 -4.75
C ASN A 163 6.20 -16.15 -3.64
N GLY A 164 7.19 -15.76 -2.83
CA GLY A 164 7.06 -14.74 -1.78
C GLY A 164 7.51 -13.34 -2.21
N ALA A 165 7.98 -13.17 -3.45
CA ALA A 165 8.34 -11.86 -3.98
C ALA A 165 7.12 -11.12 -4.56
N SER A 166 7.17 -9.80 -4.50
CA SER A 166 6.24 -8.89 -5.17
C SER A 166 7.06 -7.92 -6.03
N PRO A 167 7.35 -8.27 -7.30
CA PRO A 167 8.16 -7.42 -8.17
C PRO A 167 7.50 -6.04 -8.36
N THR A 168 8.29 -4.96 -8.31
CA THR A 168 7.75 -3.59 -8.31
C THR A 168 6.96 -3.24 -9.56
N LYS A 169 7.36 -3.78 -10.71
CA LYS A 169 6.68 -3.52 -11.99
C LYS A 169 5.27 -4.11 -12.03
N ASP A 170 5.14 -5.36 -11.60
CA ASP A 170 3.86 -6.08 -11.58
C ASP A 170 2.97 -5.56 -10.45
N LEU A 171 3.55 -5.32 -9.27
CA LEU A 171 2.83 -4.70 -8.16
C LEU A 171 2.32 -3.31 -8.53
N GLY A 172 3.15 -2.46 -9.14
CA GLY A 172 2.74 -1.12 -9.58
C GLY A 172 1.61 -1.17 -10.61
N ARG A 173 1.68 -2.10 -11.57
CA ARG A 173 0.60 -2.31 -12.54
C ARG A 173 -0.69 -2.74 -11.87
N PHE A 174 -0.64 -3.73 -10.97
CA PHE A 174 -1.80 -4.25 -10.25
C PHE A 174 -2.48 -3.17 -9.40
N LEU A 175 -1.70 -2.42 -8.62
CA LEU A 175 -2.22 -1.31 -7.80
C LEU A 175 -2.88 -0.23 -8.67
N THR A 176 -2.29 0.08 -9.83
CA THR A 176 -2.86 1.04 -10.78
C THR A 176 -4.18 0.52 -11.36
N LYS A 177 -4.24 -0.75 -11.78
CA LYS A 177 -5.48 -1.37 -12.29
C LYS A 177 -6.61 -1.32 -11.25
N LEU A 178 -6.31 -1.57 -9.98
CA LEU A 178 -7.31 -1.46 -8.90
C LEU A 178 -7.76 -0.01 -8.69
N ALA A 179 -6.83 0.93 -8.66
CA ALA A 179 -7.16 2.35 -8.45
C ALA A 179 -8.00 2.93 -9.60
N SER A 180 -7.73 2.52 -10.84
CA SER A 180 -8.50 2.93 -12.02
C SER A 180 -9.62 1.95 -12.42
N GLY A 181 -9.95 0.99 -11.55
CA GLY A 181 -10.85 -0.12 -11.84
C GLY A 181 -12.34 0.24 -11.66
N ASP A 182 -13.20 -0.77 -11.82
CA ASP A 182 -14.66 -0.62 -11.72
C ASP A 182 -15.20 -0.59 -10.26
N GLY A 183 -14.32 -0.69 -9.26
CA GLY A 183 -14.69 -0.64 -7.85
C GLY A 183 -15.43 -1.87 -7.34
N ARG A 184 -15.44 -2.98 -8.08
CA ARG A 184 -16.10 -4.23 -7.66
C ARG A 184 -15.29 -5.02 -6.66
N GLN A 185 -16.00 -5.66 -5.72
CA GLN A 185 -15.42 -6.63 -4.81
C GLN A 185 -14.81 -7.78 -5.61
N LEU A 186 -13.61 -8.20 -5.20
CA LEU A 186 -12.91 -9.31 -5.84
C LEU A 186 -13.40 -10.65 -5.27
N THR A 187 -13.17 -11.72 -6.00
CA THR A 187 -13.49 -13.08 -5.58
C THR A 187 -12.36 -14.04 -5.96
N GLY A 188 -12.35 -15.22 -5.33
CA GLY A 188 -11.37 -16.26 -5.61
C GLY A 188 -10.37 -16.48 -4.48
N GLU A 189 -9.47 -17.44 -4.67
CA GLU A 189 -8.49 -17.84 -3.67
C GLU A 189 -7.56 -16.68 -3.31
N GLY A 190 -7.29 -16.49 -2.01
CA GLY A 190 -6.45 -15.40 -1.50
C GLY A 190 -7.15 -14.04 -1.41
N ILE A 191 -8.44 -13.98 -1.73
CA ILE A 191 -9.30 -12.82 -1.46
C ILE A 191 -10.02 -13.01 -0.12
N ALA A 192 -10.01 -11.99 0.72
CA ALA A 192 -10.63 -11.99 2.05
C ALA A 192 -11.33 -10.65 2.33
N GLY A 193 -11.90 -10.50 3.54
CA GLY A 193 -12.50 -9.24 4.00
C GLY A 193 -13.61 -8.75 3.06
N GLU A 194 -14.58 -9.60 2.77
CA GLU A 194 -15.71 -9.26 1.88
C GLU A 194 -15.27 -8.83 0.46
N GLY A 195 -14.15 -9.38 -0.06
CA GLY A 195 -13.67 -9.06 -1.41
C GLY A 195 -12.72 -7.86 -1.49
N TRP A 196 -12.38 -7.25 -0.35
CA TRP A 196 -11.56 -6.05 -0.26
C TRP A 196 -10.09 -6.33 0.03
N ILE A 197 -9.74 -7.49 0.58
CA ILE A 197 -8.36 -7.83 0.95
C ILE A 197 -7.77 -8.78 -0.07
N VAL A 198 -6.62 -8.42 -0.63
CA VAL A 198 -5.89 -9.18 -1.66
C VAL A 198 -4.57 -9.67 -1.08
N SER A 199 -4.42 -10.99 -0.93
CA SER A 199 -3.15 -11.59 -0.51
C SER A 199 -2.07 -11.49 -1.59
N ASN A 200 -0.81 -11.73 -1.23
CA ASN A 200 0.26 -11.81 -2.22
C ASN A 200 -0.01 -12.90 -3.27
N VAL A 201 -0.59 -14.02 -2.87
CA VAL A 201 -0.94 -15.12 -3.78
C VAL A 201 -2.00 -14.68 -4.79
N ALA A 202 -3.03 -13.97 -4.35
CA ALA A 202 -4.07 -13.46 -5.24
C ALA A 202 -3.50 -12.43 -6.24
N PHE A 203 -2.76 -11.43 -5.75
CA PHE A 203 -2.08 -10.44 -6.58
C PHE A 203 -1.23 -11.11 -7.67
N ARG A 204 -0.40 -12.08 -7.28
CA ARG A 204 0.51 -12.77 -8.18
C ARG A 204 -0.21 -13.56 -9.27
N ARG A 205 -1.28 -14.25 -8.90
CA ARG A 205 -2.14 -14.97 -9.85
C ARG A 205 -2.74 -14.03 -10.89
N GLU A 206 -3.27 -12.88 -10.45
CA GLU A 206 -3.87 -11.87 -11.35
C GLU A 206 -2.86 -11.26 -12.33
N GLU A 207 -1.60 -11.12 -11.92
CA GLU A 207 -0.51 -10.63 -12.80
C GLU A 207 0.20 -11.76 -13.58
N GLY A 208 -0.16 -13.02 -13.34
CA GLY A 208 0.41 -14.18 -14.04
C GLY A 208 1.87 -14.49 -13.66
N ILE A 209 2.25 -14.26 -12.40
CA ILE A 209 3.64 -14.41 -11.90
C ILE A 209 3.81 -15.38 -10.73
#